data_AF-A0A961MB42-F1
#
_entry.id   AF-A0A961MB42-F1
#
_cell.length_a   1.000
_cell.length_b   1.000
_cell.length_c   1.000
_cell.angle_alpha   90.00
_cell.angle_beta   90.00
_cell.angle_gamma   90.00
#
_symmetry.space_group_name_H-M   'P 1'
#
loop_
_entity.id
_entity.type
_entity.pdbx_description
1 polymer ?
#
loop_
_entity_poly.entity_id
_entity_poly.type
_entity_poly.pdbx_seq_one_letter_code
_entity_poly.pdbx_strand_id
1 'polypeptide(L)'
;MALSPLNQRRWRNFKANRRAFWSLIVFGLLYVVSLFAEFIANDVPIVVNYRGEYHFPIFRFYPETAYGGEFRTQADYRAPEVQCLIETGGAELCLDDPDEALSEAAADGRVEGTPVVAGWAIWPPIPYS
;
A
#
# COMPACT_ATOMS: atom_id res chain seq x y z
N MET A 1 35.14 -12.24 -7.96
CA MET A 1 35.86 -12.88 -6.83
C MET A 1 35.65 -14.38 -6.91
N ALA A 2 36.71 -15.18 -7.05
CA ALA A 2 36.60 -16.64 -7.04
C ALA A 2 36.60 -17.16 -5.59
N LEU A 3 35.70 -18.08 -5.26
CA LEU A 3 35.68 -18.72 -3.93
C LEU A 3 37.00 -19.49 -3.71
N SER A 4 37.55 -19.44 -2.49
CA SER A 4 38.72 -20.23 -2.15
C SER A 4 38.45 -21.73 -2.35
N PRO A 5 39.47 -22.56 -2.66
CA PRO A 5 39.30 -24.00 -2.87
C PRO A 5 38.63 -24.71 -1.68
N LEU A 6 38.88 -24.22 -0.46
CA LEU A 6 38.24 -24.72 0.75
C LEU A 6 36.74 -24.40 0.79
N ASN A 7 36.34 -23.18 0.45
CA ASN A 7 34.92 -22.78 0.40
C ASN A 7 34.17 -23.48 -0.73
N GLN A 8 34.82 -23.72 -1.88
CA GLN A 8 34.23 -24.52 -2.96
C GLN A 8 33.94 -25.95 -2.51
N ARG A 9 34.87 -26.57 -1.77
CA ARG A 9 34.69 -27.93 -1.25
C ARG A 9 33.58 -28.00 -0.21
N ARG A 10 33.51 -27.01 0.70
CA ARG A 10 32.40 -26.87 1.67
C ARG A 10 31.05 -26.70 0.98
N TRP A 11 30.98 -25.85 -0.05
CA TRP A 11 29.76 -25.64 -0.82
C TRP A 11 29.27 -26.89 -1.53
N ARG A 12 30.20 -27.66 -2.13
CA ARG A 12 29.86 -28.94 -2.77
C ARG A 12 29.33 -29.96 -1.76
N ASN A 13 29.95 -30.06 -0.58
CA ASN A 13 29.48 -30.95 0.49
C ASN A 13 28.11 -30.51 1.03
N PHE A 14 27.88 -29.21 1.16
CA PHE A 14 26.59 -28.65 1.57
C PHE A 14 25.48 -28.98 0.55
N LYS A 15 25.73 -28.77 -0.75
CA LYS A 15 24.78 -29.12 -1.83
C LYS A 15 24.49 -30.61 -1.93
N ALA A 16 25.43 -31.48 -1.57
CA ALA A 16 25.21 -32.92 -1.55
C ALA A 16 24.19 -33.35 -0.48
N ASN A 17 24.06 -32.57 0.61
CA ASN A 17 23.01 -32.77 1.61
C ASN A 17 21.70 -32.11 1.15
N ARG A 18 20.83 -32.90 0.50
CA ARG A 18 19.54 -32.43 -0.04
C ARG A 18 18.69 -31.69 0.99
N ARG A 19 18.68 -32.14 2.25
CA ARG A 19 17.90 -31.50 3.32
C ARG A 19 18.44 -30.10 3.62
N ALA A 20 19.75 -29.98 3.80
CA ALA A 20 20.38 -28.69 4.08
C ALA A 20 20.18 -27.68 2.93
N PHE A 21 20.25 -28.15 1.68
CA PHE A 21 20.02 -27.31 0.51
C PHE A 21 18.55 -26.83 0.42
N TRP A 22 17.57 -27.72 0.63
CA TRP A 22 16.16 -27.32 0.67
C TRP A 22 15.85 -26.36 1.81
N SER A 23 16.42 -26.59 3.01
CA SER A 23 16.28 -25.66 4.13
C SER A 23 16.83 -24.27 3.79
N LEU A 24 17.98 -24.18 3.11
CA LEU A 24 18.53 -22.91 2.65
C LEU A 24 17.60 -22.21 1.66
N ILE A 25 16.98 -22.95 0.72
CA ILE A 25 16.03 -22.38 -0.24
C ILE A 25 14.80 -21.84 0.48
N VAL A 26 14.15 -22.66 1.32
CA VAL A 26 12.93 -22.25 2.03
C VAL A 26 13.21 -21.07 2.94
N PHE A 27 14.27 -21.14 3.74
CA PHE A 27 14.67 -20.04 4.60
C PHE A 27 15.03 -18.79 3.80
N GLY A 28 15.77 -18.94 2.70
CA GLY A 28 16.14 -17.83 1.82
C GLY A 28 14.92 -17.14 1.20
N LEU A 29 13.94 -17.93 0.76
CA LEU A 29 12.68 -17.40 0.23
C LEU A 29 11.91 -16.63 1.31
N LEU A 30 11.71 -17.24 2.48
CA LEU A 30 11.03 -16.60 3.61
C LEU A 30 11.74 -15.31 4.05
N TYR A 31 13.07 -15.34 4.09
CA TYR A 31 13.88 -14.18 4.41
C TYR A 31 13.71 -13.06 3.38
N VAL A 32 13.79 -13.36 2.08
CA VAL A 32 13.57 -12.33 1.04
C VAL A 32 12.16 -11.77 1.13
N VAL A 33 11.14 -12.62 1.28
CA VAL A 33 9.74 -12.16 1.47
C VAL A 33 9.62 -11.26 2.70
N SER A 34 10.31 -11.59 3.80
CA SER A 34 10.28 -10.76 5.02
C SER A 34 10.91 -9.38 4.84
N LEU A 35 11.90 -9.23 3.96
CA LEU A 35 12.50 -7.92 3.65
C LEU A 35 11.52 -7.00 2.89
N PHE A 36 10.56 -7.58 2.19
CA PHE A 36 9.50 -6.84 1.48
C PHE A 36 8.15 -6.94 2.18
N ALA A 37 8.14 -7.24 3.48
CA ALA A 37 6.91 -7.42 4.24
C ALA A 37 6.02 -6.18 4.18
N GLU A 38 6.58 -4.97 4.30
CA GLU A 38 5.81 -3.70 4.25
C GLU A 38 5.15 -3.43 2.90
N PHE A 39 5.59 -4.06 1.81
CA PHE A 39 4.95 -3.96 0.49
C PHE A 39 3.85 -5.00 0.29
N ILE A 40 3.88 -6.07 1.09
CA ILE A 40 2.94 -7.19 1.01
C ILE A 40 1.82 -6.98 2.03
N ALA A 41 2.20 -6.56 3.24
CA ALA A 41 1.36 -6.34 4.39
C ALA A 41 1.52 -4.90 4.91
N ASN A 42 0.50 -4.05 4.75
CA ASN A 42 0.52 -2.68 5.28
C ASN A 42 -0.89 -2.15 5.57
N ASP A 43 -0.99 -1.11 6.39
CA ASP A 43 -2.22 -0.35 6.64
C ASP A 43 -2.37 0.89 5.74
N VAL A 44 -1.33 1.20 4.95
CA VAL A 44 -1.37 2.30 3.98
C VAL A 44 -1.28 1.78 2.55
N PRO A 45 -1.90 2.47 1.58
CA PRO A 45 -1.75 2.14 0.17
C PRO A 45 -0.31 2.40 -0.31
N ILE A 46 0.09 1.66 -1.34
CA ILE A 46 1.39 1.83 -1.99
C ILE A 46 1.44 3.16 -2.72
N VAL A 47 0.35 3.48 -3.43
CA VAL A 47 0.18 4.73 -4.17
C VAL A 47 -1.27 5.18 -4.13
N VAL A 48 -1.46 6.49 -4.06
CA VAL A 48 -2.74 7.18 -4.16
C VAL A 48 -2.63 8.20 -5.28
N ASN A 49 -3.60 8.21 -6.18
CA ASN A 49 -3.82 9.31 -7.10
C ASN A 49 -4.92 10.21 -6.53
N TYR A 50 -4.58 11.46 -6.24
CA TYR A 50 -5.51 12.45 -5.74
C TYR A 50 -5.45 13.70 -6.62
N ARG A 51 -6.58 14.04 -7.27
CA ARG A 51 -6.68 15.18 -8.20
C ARG A 51 -5.58 15.21 -9.29
N GLY A 52 -5.11 14.04 -9.73
CA GLY A 52 -4.03 13.90 -10.71
C GLY A 52 -2.61 13.88 -10.12
N GLU A 53 -2.43 14.13 -8.83
CA GLU A 53 -1.14 14.04 -8.14
C GLU A 53 -0.93 12.64 -7.55
N TYR A 54 0.32 12.15 -7.57
CA TYR A 54 0.69 10.85 -7.02
C TYR A 54 1.31 10.99 -5.63
N HIS A 55 0.66 10.38 -4.65
CA HIS A 55 1.12 10.24 -3.29
C HIS A 55 1.60 8.81 -3.07
N PHE A 56 2.71 8.64 -2.35
CA PHE A 56 3.26 7.31 -2.01
C PHE A 56 3.29 7.13 -0.48
N PRO A 57 2.17 6.79 0.16
CA PRO A 57 2.06 6.72 1.62
C PRO A 57 3.00 5.71 2.28
N ILE A 58 3.36 4.64 1.55
CA ILE A 58 4.36 3.65 2.00
C ILE A 58 5.75 4.27 2.26
N PHE A 59 6.08 5.40 1.61
CA PHE A 59 7.38 6.06 1.76
C PHE A 59 7.32 7.39 2.51
N ARG A 60 6.13 8.00 2.62
CA ARG A 60 5.96 9.36 3.15
C ARG A 60 4.68 9.49 3.93
N PHE A 61 4.75 10.25 5.01
CA PHE A 61 3.57 10.68 5.76
C PHE A 61 2.74 11.67 4.94
N TYR A 62 1.43 11.44 4.87
CA TYR A 62 0.46 12.42 4.40
C TYR A 62 -0.63 12.59 5.46
N PRO A 63 -0.92 13.83 5.87
CA PRO A 63 -2.04 14.08 6.76
C PRO A 63 -3.36 13.95 6.00
N GLU A 64 -4.47 13.77 6.71
CA GLU A 64 -5.80 13.69 6.10
C GLU A 64 -6.21 14.97 5.36
N THR A 65 -5.79 16.12 5.88
CA THR A 65 -5.87 17.42 5.19
C THR A 65 -5.25 17.44 3.78
N ALA A 66 -4.37 16.49 3.44
CA ALA A 66 -3.86 16.35 2.08
C ALA A 66 -4.91 15.87 1.07
N TYR A 67 -5.98 15.22 1.54
CA TYR A 67 -7.08 14.68 0.72
C TYR A 67 -8.38 15.49 0.87
N GLY A 68 -8.36 16.60 1.62
CA GLY A 68 -9.52 17.44 1.86
C GLY A 68 -10.24 17.18 3.19
N GLY A 69 -9.70 16.33 4.07
CA GLY A 69 -10.23 16.13 5.41
C GLY A 69 -9.75 17.17 6.42
N GLU A 70 -10.08 16.96 7.70
CA GLU A 70 -9.90 17.98 8.75
C GLU A 70 -8.66 17.72 9.62
N PHE A 71 -8.23 16.46 9.69
CA PHE A 71 -7.19 16.05 10.62
C PHE A 71 -5.77 16.29 10.08
N ARG A 72 -4.90 16.79 10.96
CA ARG A 72 -3.44 16.96 10.69
C ARG A 72 -2.62 15.72 11.04
N THR A 73 -3.28 14.66 11.50
CA THR A 73 -2.68 13.35 11.76
C THR A 73 -2.59 12.54 10.47
N GLN A 74 -1.88 11.41 10.52
CA GLN A 74 -1.80 10.50 9.39
C GLN A 74 -3.22 10.14 8.93
N ALA A 75 -3.47 10.22 7.62
CA ALA A 75 -4.74 9.80 7.06
C ALA A 75 -4.97 8.32 7.38
N ASP A 76 -6.14 7.99 7.93
CA ASP A 76 -6.58 6.61 8.02
C ASP A 76 -7.18 6.20 6.68
N TYR A 77 -6.34 5.66 5.79
CA TYR A 77 -6.75 5.25 4.45
C TYR A 77 -7.83 4.16 4.43
N ARG A 78 -8.09 3.50 5.57
CA ARG A 78 -9.11 2.46 5.68
C ARG A 78 -10.47 3.01 6.09
N ALA A 79 -10.50 4.24 6.60
CA ALA A 79 -11.72 4.93 6.95
C ALA A 79 -12.54 5.23 5.69
N PRO A 80 -13.86 4.92 5.65
CA PRO A 80 -14.74 5.21 4.52
C PRO A 80 -14.68 6.67 4.08
N GLU A 81 -14.54 7.59 5.03
CA GLU A 81 -14.45 9.03 4.82
C GLU A 81 -13.21 9.37 3.99
N VAL A 82 -12.04 8.84 4.35
CA VAL A 82 -10.79 9.08 3.62
C VAL A 82 -10.80 8.44 2.23
N GLN A 83 -11.41 7.26 2.09
CA GLN A 83 -11.57 6.63 0.78
C GLN A 83 -12.48 7.46 -0.11
N CYS A 84 -13.62 7.92 0.42
CA CYS A 84 -14.53 8.82 -0.27
C CYS A 84 -13.83 10.12 -0.66
N LEU A 85 -13.05 10.73 0.23
CA LEU A 85 -12.28 11.94 -0.07
C LEU A 85 -11.28 11.71 -1.21
N ILE A 86 -10.59 10.56 -1.24
CA ILE A 86 -9.67 10.23 -2.34
C ILE A 86 -10.43 10.07 -3.65
N GLU A 87 -11.52 9.31 -3.65
CA GLU A 87 -12.30 8.99 -4.85
C GLU A 87 -13.05 10.20 -5.40
N THR A 88 -13.62 11.04 -4.55
CA THR A 88 -14.35 12.26 -4.96
C THR A 88 -13.43 13.44 -5.22
N GLY A 89 -12.15 13.32 -4.84
CA GLY A 89 -11.22 14.43 -4.88
C GLY A 89 -11.56 15.48 -3.83
N GLY A 90 -11.98 15.09 -2.63
CA GLY A 90 -12.13 15.93 -1.45
C GLY A 90 -13.49 16.62 -1.31
N ALA A 91 -14.58 15.89 -1.58
CA ALA A 91 -15.94 16.39 -1.32
C ALA A 91 -16.23 16.46 0.19
N GLU A 92 -16.83 17.55 0.66
CA GLU A 92 -17.09 17.80 2.08
C GLU A 92 -18.11 16.81 2.65
N LEU A 93 -19.14 16.44 1.87
CA LEU A 93 -20.13 15.42 2.23
C LEU A 93 -19.52 14.07 2.64
N CYS A 94 -18.31 13.73 2.18
CA CYS A 94 -17.61 12.51 2.60
C CYS A 94 -17.31 12.45 4.11
N LEU A 95 -17.30 13.60 4.81
CA LEU A 95 -17.04 13.67 6.24
C LEU A 95 -18.27 13.30 7.09
N ASP A 96 -19.47 13.50 6.53
CA ASP A 96 -20.74 13.26 7.21
C ASP A 96 -21.41 11.95 6.74
N ASP A 97 -21.50 11.75 5.41
CA ASP A 97 -22.11 10.58 4.78
C ASP A 97 -21.33 10.17 3.51
N PRO A 98 -20.27 9.35 3.64
CA PRO A 98 -19.44 8.93 2.51
C PRO A 98 -20.20 8.06 1.50
N ASP A 99 -21.21 7.30 1.96
CA ASP A 99 -22.00 6.44 1.07
C ASP A 99 -22.89 7.29 0.15
N GLU A 100 -23.53 8.34 0.69
CA GLU A 100 -24.32 9.29 -0.09
C GLU A 100 -23.43 10.03 -1.11
N ALA A 101 -22.29 10.57 -0.67
CA ALA A 101 -21.35 11.29 -1.54
C ALA A 101 -20.86 10.43 -2.72
N LEU A 102 -20.51 9.16 -2.48
CA LEU A 102 -20.11 8.24 -3.54
C LEU A 102 -21.26 7.93 -4.51
N SER A 103 -22.49 7.84 -4.00
CA SER A 103 -23.67 7.61 -4.84
C SER A 103 -23.97 8.79 -5.77
N GLU A 104 -23.85 10.03 -5.29
CA GLU A 104 -24.01 11.24 -6.11
C GLU A 104 -22.90 11.34 -7.16
N ALA A 105 -21.65 11.12 -6.74
CA ALA A 105 -20.49 11.12 -7.63
C ALA A 105 -20.65 10.11 -8.78
N ALA A 106 -21.18 8.91 -8.49
CA ALA A 106 -21.41 7.87 -9.49
C ALA A 106 -22.57 8.20 -10.44
N ALA A 107 -23.62 8.89 -9.98
CA ALA A 107 -24.78 9.23 -10.78
C ALA A 107 -24.53 10.42 -11.72
N ASP A 108 -24.02 11.52 -11.17
CA ASP A 108 -23.99 12.83 -11.85
C ASP A 108 -22.57 13.40 -12.06
N GLY A 109 -21.53 12.67 -11.58
CA GLY A 109 -20.14 13.15 -11.60
C GLY A 109 -19.92 14.37 -10.71
N ARG A 110 -20.82 14.62 -9.77
CA ARG A 110 -20.85 15.76 -8.87
C ARG A 110 -21.26 15.32 -7.48
N VAL A 111 -20.77 16.04 -6.47
CA VAL A 111 -21.23 15.92 -5.08
C VAL A 111 -21.61 17.32 -4.61
N GLU A 112 -22.83 17.47 -4.09
CA GLU A 112 -23.39 18.78 -3.68
C GLU A 112 -23.28 19.87 -4.78
N GLY A 113 -23.40 19.46 -6.05
CA GLY A 113 -23.29 20.36 -7.20
C GLY A 113 -21.86 20.74 -7.60
N THR A 114 -20.84 20.29 -6.87
CA THR A 114 -19.43 20.48 -7.22
C THR A 114 -18.91 19.32 -8.09
N PRO A 115 -18.14 19.58 -9.16
CA PRO A 115 -17.59 18.52 -10.00
C PRO A 115 -16.50 17.72 -9.27
N VAL A 116 -16.63 16.40 -9.30
CA VAL A 116 -15.67 15.46 -8.72
C VAL A 116 -14.44 15.33 -9.61
N VAL A 117 -13.26 15.27 -9.00
CA VAL A 117 -12.02 14.87 -9.67
C VAL A 117 -11.63 13.50 -9.15
N ALA A 118 -11.94 12.47 -9.95
CA ALA A 118 -11.81 11.09 -9.53
C ALA A 118 -10.35 10.73 -9.15
N GLY A 119 -10.17 10.22 -7.94
CA GLY A 119 -8.92 9.62 -7.47
C GLY A 119 -9.02 8.10 -7.30
N TRP A 120 -7.91 7.46 -6.94
CA TRP A 120 -7.85 6.02 -6.69
C TRP A 120 -6.64 5.66 -5.82
N ALA A 121 -6.67 4.48 -5.22
CA ALA A 121 -5.57 3.94 -4.42
C ALA A 121 -5.20 2.51 -4.84
N ILE A 122 -3.91 2.17 -4.80
CA ILE A 122 -3.43 0.78 -4.96
C ILE A 122 -2.93 0.29 -3.61
N TRP A 123 -3.55 -0.79 -3.14
CA TRP A 123 -3.28 -1.39 -1.85
C TRP A 123 -2.30 -2.57 -1.95
N PRO A 124 -1.51 -2.82 -0.88
CA PRO A 124 -0.88 -4.12 -0.69
C PRO A 124 -1.91 -5.25 -0.68
N PRO A 125 -1.52 -6.47 -1.07
CA PRO A 125 -2.43 -7.61 -1.13
C PRO A 125 -2.96 -8.05 0.24
N ILE A 126 -2.21 -7.78 1.32
CA ILE A 126 -2.60 -8.13 2.68
C ILE A 126 -2.73 -6.82 3.47
N PRO A 127 -3.93 -6.44 3.94
CA PRO A 127 -4.02 -5.38 4.92
C PRO A 127 -3.51 -5.89 6.27
N TYR A 128 -2.89 -5.04 7.08
CA TYR A 128 -2.65 -5.39 8.49
C TYR A 128 -3.99 -5.55 9.23
N SER A 129 -3.97 -6.24 10.38
CA SER A 129 -5.16 -6.57 11.17
C SER A 129 -5.25 -5.71 12.41
#